data_AF-A0A7S4UJM8-F1
#
_entry.id   AF-A0A7S4UJM8-F1
#
_cell.length_a   1.000
_cell.length_b   1.000
_cell.length_c   1.000
_cell.angle_alpha   90.00
_cell.angle_beta   90.00
_cell.angle_gamma   90.00
#
_symmetry.space_group_name_H-M   'P 1'
#
loop_
_entity.id
_entity.type
_entity.pdbx_description
1 polymer ?
#
loop_
_entity_poly.entity_id
_entity_poly.type
_entity_poly.pdbx_seq_one_letter_code
_entity_poly.pdbx_strand_id
1 'polypeptide(L)'
;RSPRPYGEGCGGSPGPIDEPKFPCGSRMMGDSNPGFVLSVLNLFMSTGDRRVLLDFLEPVMKAVHWQVDRSSRFGLPRHLQNTYDWFHFHLKDVSAYNAVLYLAQLAAAERIAALVQDDSFQHYCQLHLSKAQEKVKELLWNGRFLRAWWNEEGELVEALHTETLYGQLWAFQLNLGLLLPREMLLSHLEAEMGIASTKFGLLVMSNYSGRGDRKAGRDNLIWEAGSLTWSTLSVFLDVPLARALLPLSNVLDKYRRHLQDLWDWRDLTAGPGMDASGECGKKPPGVSVDGQPWCNSHYSRQLIGWSILSALSRGFYDPSQLKLSFEPADGCPRVLPVFFAGAAGTLDVRAGKFQLLLGQVAIKKFVVSCRRWRE
;
A
#
# COMPACT_ATOMS: atom_id res chain seq x y z
N ARG A 1 0.83 23.80 -42.35
CA ARG A 1 0.99 23.54 -40.89
C ARG A 1 -0.02 22.46 -40.53
N SER A 2 0.42 21.22 -40.40
CA SER A 2 -0.44 20.10 -40.01
C SER A 2 -0.90 20.26 -38.56
N PRO A 3 -2.13 19.86 -38.19
CA PRO A 3 -2.60 19.95 -36.82
C PRO A 3 -1.82 18.95 -35.95
N ARG A 4 -1.37 19.39 -34.76
CA ARG A 4 -0.87 18.47 -33.74
C ARG A 4 -2.05 17.62 -33.23
N PRO A 5 -1.88 16.31 -32.97
CA PRO A 5 -2.95 15.51 -32.37
C PRO A 5 -3.19 16.01 -30.95
N TYR A 6 -4.46 16.21 -30.64
CA TYR A 6 -4.97 16.39 -29.29
C TYR A 6 -4.74 15.09 -28.49
N GLY A 7 -4.28 15.24 -27.25
CA GLY A 7 -4.47 14.29 -26.14
C GLY A 7 -4.04 12.84 -26.39
N GLU A 8 -2.90 12.45 -25.83
CA GLU A 8 -2.61 11.04 -25.52
C GLU A 8 -3.51 10.58 -24.35
N GLY A 9 -4.82 10.52 -24.59
CA GLY A 9 -5.73 9.62 -23.90
C GLY A 9 -5.60 8.22 -24.51
N CYS A 10 -6.23 7.23 -23.87
CA CYS A 10 -6.25 5.79 -24.21
C CYS A 10 -6.74 5.43 -25.64
N GLY A 11 -6.15 6.00 -26.69
CA GLY A 11 -6.42 5.73 -28.09
C GLY A 11 -5.23 4.99 -28.69
N GLY A 12 -5.13 3.70 -28.38
CA GLY A 12 -4.07 2.84 -28.87
C GLY A 12 -4.59 1.78 -29.84
N SER A 13 -3.76 1.37 -30.81
CA SER A 13 -4.11 0.32 -31.78
C SER A 13 -4.43 -1.02 -31.08
N PRO A 14 -5.45 -1.77 -31.55
CA PRO A 14 -5.83 -3.06 -30.97
C PRO A 14 -4.69 -4.08 -31.12
N GLY A 15 -4.31 -4.70 -30.01
CA GLY A 15 -3.36 -5.82 -29.93
C GLY A 15 -3.78 -6.78 -28.81
N PRO A 16 -3.17 -7.97 -28.70
CA PRO A 16 -3.45 -8.91 -27.61
C PRO A 16 -3.27 -8.22 -26.25
N ILE A 17 -4.25 -8.40 -25.36
CA ILE A 17 -4.29 -7.76 -24.03
C ILE A 17 -3.08 -8.19 -23.18
N ASP A 18 -2.55 -9.38 -23.42
CA ASP A 18 -1.54 -10.08 -22.64
C ASP A 18 -0.10 -9.90 -23.16
N GLU A 19 0.13 -9.08 -24.19
CA GLU A 19 1.47 -8.87 -24.74
C GLU A 19 2.15 -7.56 -24.26
N PRO A 20 3.31 -7.63 -23.58
CA PRO A 20 4.02 -6.47 -23.03
C PRO A 20 4.65 -5.55 -24.09
N LYS A 21 4.60 -5.91 -25.38
CA LYS A 21 5.39 -5.25 -26.44
C LYS A 21 4.68 -4.09 -27.13
N PHE A 22 3.39 -3.86 -26.88
CA PHE A 22 2.67 -2.81 -27.58
C PHE A 22 2.58 -1.54 -26.72
N PRO A 23 2.83 -0.34 -27.29
CA PRO A 23 2.63 0.94 -26.59
C PRO A 23 1.17 1.17 -26.16
N CYS A 24 0.27 0.29 -26.62
CA CYS A 24 -1.17 0.28 -26.44
C CYS A 24 -1.69 -1.08 -25.95
N GLY A 25 -0.82 -2.10 -25.85
CA GLY A 25 -1.17 -3.40 -25.26
C GLY A 25 -1.63 -3.16 -23.83
N SER A 26 -2.61 -3.93 -23.35
CA SER A 26 -3.18 -3.65 -22.03
C SER A 26 -2.04 -3.55 -21.02
N ARG A 27 -2.04 -2.47 -20.24
CA ARG A 27 -1.06 -2.31 -19.17
C ARG A 27 -1.24 -3.52 -18.26
N MET A 28 -0.33 -4.48 -18.34
CA MET A 28 -0.37 -5.63 -17.45
C MET A 28 -0.03 -5.12 -16.05
N MET A 29 -1.07 -5.07 -15.21
CA MET A 29 -1.00 -4.52 -13.88
C MET A 29 -0.40 -5.56 -12.94
N GLY A 30 0.72 -5.20 -12.30
CA GLY A 30 1.43 -6.02 -11.33
C GLY A 30 0.76 -6.07 -9.97
N ASP A 31 -0.23 -5.23 -9.72
CA ASP A 31 -0.97 -5.08 -8.47
C ASP A 31 -2.38 -5.68 -8.51
N SER A 32 -2.94 -5.99 -9.68
CA SER A 32 -4.29 -6.58 -9.80
C SER A 32 -4.39 -7.98 -9.20
N ASN A 33 -3.48 -8.89 -9.56
CA ASN A 33 -3.46 -10.26 -9.04
C ASN A 33 -3.16 -10.30 -7.53
N PRO A 34 -2.14 -9.59 -7.01
CA PRO A 34 -1.98 -9.42 -5.57
C PRO A 34 -3.23 -8.90 -4.88
N GLY A 35 -3.83 -7.82 -5.40
CA GLY A 35 -5.05 -7.23 -4.84
C GLY A 35 -6.21 -8.21 -4.79
N PHE A 36 -6.39 -9.02 -5.84
CA PHE A 36 -7.41 -10.07 -5.89
C PHE A 36 -7.19 -11.14 -4.81
N VAL A 37 -5.99 -11.73 -4.71
CA VAL A 37 -5.70 -12.80 -3.73
C VAL A 37 -5.83 -12.28 -2.30
N LEU A 38 -5.31 -11.08 -2.03
CA LEU A 38 -5.44 -10.42 -0.73
C LEU A 38 -6.91 -10.16 -0.37
N SER A 39 -7.73 -9.77 -1.36
CA SER A 39 -9.17 -9.54 -1.17
C SER A 39 -9.94 -10.83 -0.87
N VAL A 40 -9.60 -11.95 -1.51
CA VAL A 40 -10.20 -13.26 -1.21
C VAL A 40 -9.93 -13.66 0.24
N LEU A 41 -8.67 -13.55 0.70
CA LEU A 41 -8.35 -13.82 2.09
C LEU A 41 -9.09 -12.85 3.02
N ASN A 42 -9.08 -11.55 2.72
CA ASN A 42 -9.79 -10.55 3.51
C ASN A 42 -11.30 -10.84 3.63
N LEU A 43 -11.93 -11.28 2.53
CA LEU A 43 -13.34 -11.63 2.51
C LEU A 43 -13.64 -12.85 3.40
N PHE A 44 -12.78 -13.87 3.37
CA PHE A 44 -12.88 -14.98 4.32
C PHE A 44 -12.69 -14.51 5.77
N MET A 45 -11.64 -13.72 6.05
CA MET A 45 -11.38 -13.18 7.40
C MET A 45 -12.56 -12.35 7.93
N SER A 46 -13.24 -11.67 7.03
CA SER A 46 -14.40 -10.83 7.28
C SER A 46 -15.70 -11.60 7.56
N THR A 47 -15.87 -12.77 6.94
CA THR A 47 -17.16 -13.50 6.95
C THR A 47 -17.11 -14.83 7.70
N GLY A 48 -15.92 -15.43 7.80
CA GLY A 48 -15.74 -16.82 8.20
C GLY A 48 -16.31 -17.84 7.22
N ASP A 49 -16.80 -17.42 6.05
CA ASP A 49 -17.43 -18.33 5.08
C ASP A 49 -16.38 -19.10 4.31
N ARG A 50 -16.18 -20.38 4.70
CA ARG A 50 -15.21 -21.27 4.04
C ARG A 50 -15.51 -21.49 2.55
N ARG A 51 -16.75 -21.27 2.09
CA ARG A 51 -17.10 -21.37 0.66
C ARG A 51 -16.35 -20.35 -0.18
N VAL A 52 -16.08 -19.16 0.37
CA VAL A 52 -15.24 -18.15 -0.30
C VAL A 52 -13.87 -18.74 -0.65
N LEU A 53 -13.24 -19.47 0.26
CA LEU A 53 -11.94 -20.07 -0.02
C LEU A 53 -12.02 -21.17 -1.09
N LEU A 54 -13.07 -22.00 -1.04
CA LEU A 54 -13.26 -23.10 -1.97
C LEU A 54 -13.60 -22.62 -3.39
N ASP A 55 -14.55 -21.68 -3.51
CA ASP A 55 -15.03 -21.16 -4.78
C ASP A 55 -13.95 -20.37 -5.52
N PHE A 56 -13.06 -19.70 -4.78
CA PHE A 56 -11.97 -18.90 -5.34
C PHE A 56 -10.60 -19.62 -5.37
N LEU A 57 -10.49 -20.87 -4.90
CA LEU A 57 -9.20 -21.56 -4.82
C LEU A 57 -8.51 -21.67 -6.19
N GLU A 58 -9.22 -22.18 -7.20
CA GLU A 58 -8.66 -22.32 -8.55
C GLU A 58 -8.28 -20.95 -9.16
N PRO A 59 -9.13 -19.91 -9.12
CA PRO A 59 -8.73 -18.55 -9.50
C PRO A 59 -7.50 -18.01 -8.77
N VAL A 60 -7.39 -18.25 -7.46
CA VAL A 60 -6.23 -17.84 -6.65
C VAL A 60 -4.96 -18.53 -7.13
N MET A 61 -5.00 -19.85 -7.35
CA MET A 61 -3.87 -20.60 -7.88
C MET A 61 -3.44 -20.08 -9.25
N LYS A 62 -4.39 -19.81 -10.16
CA LYS A 62 -4.11 -19.22 -11.48
C LYS A 62 -3.43 -17.85 -11.37
N ALA A 63 -3.93 -16.98 -10.49
CA ALA A 63 -3.34 -15.67 -10.26
C ALA A 63 -1.92 -15.76 -9.69
N VAL A 64 -1.66 -16.71 -8.78
CA VAL A 64 -0.32 -16.95 -8.21
C VAL A 64 0.63 -17.51 -9.26
N HIS A 65 0.23 -18.56 -9.99
CA HIS A 65 1.06 -19.16 -11.05
C HIS A 65 1.41 -18.13 -12.12
N TRP A 66 0.45 -17.32 -12.58
CA TRP A 66 0.73 -16.25 -13.53
C TRP A 66 1.76 -15.26 -12.98
N GLN A 67 1.64 -14.84 -11.72
CA GLN A 67 2.60 -13.90 -11.13
C GLN A 67 4.00 -14.51 -10.99
N VAL A 68 4.08 -15.80 -10.64
CA VAL A 68 5.33 -16.57 -10.58
C VAL A 68 5.98 -16.67 -11.96
N ASP A 69 5.20 -17.00 -13.00
CA ASP A 69 5.68 -17.09 -14.38
C ASP A 69 6.22 -15.74 -14.87
N ARG A 70 5.52 -14.65 -14.53
CA ARG A 70 5.97 -13.27 -14.77
C ARG A 70 7.22 -12.87 -13.98
N SER A 71 7.57 -13.64 -12.97
CA SER A 71 8.73 -13.43 -12.10
C SER A 71 9.90 -14.39 -12.41
N SER A 72 9.74 -15.32 -13.35
CA SER A 72 10.69 -16.41 -13.62
C SER A 72 12.13 -15.98 -13.90
N ARG A 73 12.35 -14.85 -14.58
CA ARG A 73 13.69 -14.36 -14.94
C ARG A 73 14.49 -13.82 -13.75
N PHE A 74 13.86 -12.99 -12.91
CA PHE A 74 14.55 -12.23 -11.85
C PHE A 74 14.14 -12.67 -10.44
N GLY A 75 13.18 -13.58 -10.31
CA GLY A 75 12.51 -13.91 -9.05
C GLY A 75 11.53 -12.85 -8.56
N LEU A 76 11.32 -11.77 -9.31
CA LEU A 76 10.38 -10.68 -9.03
C LEU A 76 9.58 -10.27 -10.28
N PRO A 77 8.38 -9.68 -10.13
CA PRO A 77 7.50 -9.38 -11.26
C PRO A 77 8.14 -8.41 -12.25
N ARG A 78 8.19 -8.80 -13.53
CA ARG A 78 8.92 -8.07 -14.57
C ARG A 78 8.04 -7.29 -15.55
N HIS A 79 8.42 -6.04 -15.84
CA HIS A 79 7.76 -5.16 -16.83
C HIS A 79 6.24 -5.06 -16.63
N LEU A 80 5.82 -4.90 -15.37
CA LEU A 80 4.42 -4.72 -15.02
C LEU A 80 4.16 -3.28 -14.60
N GLN A 81 3.07 -2.72 -15.09
CA GLN A 81 2.57 -1.44 -14.62
C GLN A 81 1.91 -1.60 -13.25
N ASN A 82 1.53 -0.51 -12.60
CA ASN A 82 0.66 -0.53 -11.42
C ASN A 82 -0.20 0.73 -11.38
N THR A 83 -0.96 0.90 -10.29
CA THR A 83 -1.84 2.04 -10.07
C THR A 83 -1.15 3.42 -10.20
N TYR A 84 0.17 3.46 -10.05
CA TYR A 84 0.99 4.66 -10.26
C TYR A 84 1.42 4.82 -11.72
N ASP A 85 0.42 5.00 -12.57
CA ASP A 85 0.56 4.82 -14.00
C ASP A 85 1.43 5.87 -14.71
N TRP A 86 1.68 7.01 -14.06
CA TRP A 86 2.55 8.08 -14.54
C TRP A 86 4.05 7.80 -14.49
N PHE A 87 4.49 6.82 -13.69
CA PHE A 87 5.92 6.48 -13.56
C PHE A 87 6.37 5.36 -14.51
N HIS A 88 5.49 4.93 -15.42
CA HIS A 88 5.83 3.98 -16.48
C HIS A 88 6.59 2.75 -15.97
N PHE A 89 6.17 2.15 -14.85
CA PHE A 89 6.86 1.01 -14.22
C PHE A 89 6.96 -0.22 -15.13
N HIS A 90 6.07 -0.34 -16.11
CA HIS A 90 6.17 -1.37 -17.16
C HIS A 90 7.46 -1.27 -18.01
N LEU A 91 8.10 -0.10 -18.07
CA LEU A 91 9.38 0.10 -18.76
C LEU A 91 10.59 -0.25 -17.88
N LYS A 92 10.37 -0.58 -16.61
CA LYS A 92 11.41 -1.01 -15.67
C LYS A 92 11.45 -2.53 -15.61
N ASP A 93 12.61 -3.12 -15.37
CA ASP A 93 12.70 -4.57 -15.20
C ASP A 93 11.95 -4.97 -13.93
N VAL A 94 12.26 -4.35 -12.79
CA VAL A 94 11.59 -4.63 -11.51
C VAL A 94 11.18 -3.32 -10.84
N SER A 95 9.98 -3.25 -10.28
CA SER A 95 9.55 -2.15 -9.40
C SER A 95 9.33 -2.64 -7.97
N ALA A 96 9.75 -1.85 -6.98
CA ALA A 96 9.66 -2.28 -5.58
C ALA A 96 8.22 -2.40 -5.08
N TYR A 97 7.33 -1.52 -5.52
CA TYR A 97 5.91 -1.60 -5.20
C TYR A 97 5.29 -2.94 -5.64
N ASN A 98 5.54 -3.37 -6.88
CA ASN A 98 5.04 -4.65 -7.37
C ASN A 98 5.71 -5.82 -6.66
N ALA A 99 7.01 -5.71 -6.36
CA ALA A 99 7.74 -6.74 -5.64
C ALA A 99 7.17 -6.98 -4.24
N VAL A 100 6.93 -5.92 -3.45
CA VAL A 100 6.39 -6.04 -2.08
C VAL A 100 4.94 -6.53 -2.09
N LEU A 101 4.12 -6.12 -3.06
CA LEU A 101 2.78 -6.67 -3.24
C LEU A 101 2.79 -8.15 -3.63
N TYR A 102 3.76 -8.58 -4.44
CA TYR A 102 3.94 -9.98 -4.78
C TYR A 102 4.33 -10.83 -3.56
N LEU A 103 5.17 -10.31 -2.66
CA LEU A 103 5.42 -10.98 -1.36
C LEU A 103 4.12 -11.14 -0.56
N ALA A 104 3.29 -10.09 -0.50
CA ALA A 104 2.00 -10.13 0.19
C ALA A 104 1.03 -11.15 -0.44
N GLN A 105 1.00 -11.22 -1.78
CA GLN A 105 0.21 -12.21 -2.52
C GLN A 105 0.60 -13.64 -2.15
N LEU A 106 1.90 -13.95 -2.15
CA LEU A 106 2.41 -15.28 -1.85
C LEU A 106 2.13 -15.67 -0.39
N ALA A 107 2.32 -14.75 0.56
CA ALA A 107 1.99 -14.98 1.96
C ALA A 107 0.47 -15.21 2.18
N ALA A 108 -0.38 -14.46 1.46
CA ALA A 108 -1.82 -14.65 1.53
C ALA A 108 -2.25 -15.97 0.89
N ALA A 109 -1.67 -16.35 -0.25
CA ALA A 109 -1.93 -17.62 -0.92
C ALA A 109 -1.49 -18.82 -0.07
N GLU A 110 -0.32 -18.73 0.59
CA GLU A 110 0.13 -19.71 1.57
C GLU A 110 -0.91 -19.88 2.70
N ARG A 111 -1.42 -18.77 3.25
CA ARG A 111 -2.45 -18.80 4.29
C ARG A 111 -3.75 -19.42 3.80
N ILE A 112 -4.19 -19.09 2.57
CA ILE A 112 -5.37 -19.70 1.95
C ILE A 112 -5.16 -21.21 1.80
N ALA A 113 -4.01 -21.65 1.27
CA ALA A 113 -3.65 -23.05 1.08
C ALA A 113 -3.72 -23.83 2.40
N ALA A 114 -3.14 -23.27 3.48
CA ALA A 114 -3.21 -23.86 4.81
C ALA A 114 -4.65 -23.99 5.36
N LEU A 115 -5.52 -23.01 5.09
CA LEU A 115 -6.93 -23.02 5.52
C LEU A 115 -7.78 -24.07 4.76
N VAL A 116 -7.40 -24.37 3.52
CA VAL A 116 -8.05 -25.43 2.72
C VAL A 116 -7.35 -26.79 2.83
N GLN A 117 -6.21 -26.86 3.53
CA GLN A 117 -5.36 -28.06 3.71
C GLN A 117 -4.76 -28.57 2.38
N ASP A 118 -4.30 -27.64 1.54
CA ASP A 118 -3.53 -27.94 0.31
C ASP A 118 -2.03 -27.76 0.58
N ASP A 119 -1.39 -28.80 1.10
CA ASP A 119 0.04 -28.78 1.47
C ASP A 119 0.96 -28.53 0.26
N SER A 120 0.56 -28.98 -0.93
CA SER A 120 1.34 -28.81 -2.16
C SER A 120 1.37 -27.35 -2.57
N PHE A 121 0.21 -26.71 -2.65
CA PHE A 121 0.12 -25.29 -2.99
C PHE A 121 0.70 -24.40 -1.89
N GLN A 122 0.55 -24.79 -0.62
CA GLN A 122 1.20 -24.09 0.49
C GLN A 122 2.74 -24.10 0.34
N HIS A 123 3.33 -25.28 0.11
CA HIS A 123 4.78 -25.41 -0.08
C HIS A 123 5.28 -24.62 -1.30
N TYR A 124 4.51 -24.65 -2.39
CA TYR A 124 4.79 -23.86 -3.59
C TYR A 124 4.87 -22.35 -3.27
N CYS A 125 3.88 -21.81 -2.55
CA CYS A 125 3.86 -20.41 -2.14
C CYS A 125 5.05 -20.04 -1.24
N GLN A 126 5.37 -20.89 -0.24
CA GLN A 126 6.50 -20.69 0.66
C GLN A 126 7.85 -20.63 -0.06
N LEU A 127 8.07 -21.54 -1.01
CA LEU A 127 9.29 -21.60 -1.81
C LEU A 127 9.47 -20.32 -2.64
N HIS A 128 8.41 -19.87 -3.30
CA HIS A 128 8.45 -18.66 -4.11
C HIS A 128 8.56 -17.39 -3.26
N LEU A 129 7.94 -17.36 -2.07
CA LEU A 129 8.03 -16.24 -1.14
C LEU A 129 9.48 -16.05 -0.66
N SER A 130 10.11 -17.13 -0.23
CA SER A 130 11.51 -17.11 0.27
C SER A 130 12.46 -16.60 -0.81
N LYS A 131 12.35 -17.13 -2.04
CA LYS A 131 13.15 -16.67 -3.18
C LYS A 131 12.91 -15.19 -3.52
N ALA A 132 11.66 -14.76 -3.51
CA ALA A 132 11.30 -13.37 -3.81
C ALA A 132 11.83 -12.40 -2.74
N GLN A 133 11.79 -12.76 -1.46
CA GLN A 133 12.37 -11.97 -0.36
C GLN A 133 13.87 -11.75 -0.54
N GLU A 134 14.61 -12.80 -0.91
CA GLU A 134 16.03 -12.71 -1.22
C GLU A 134 16.29 -11.75 -2.40
N LYS A 135 15.49 -11.85 -3.46
CA LYS A 135 15.62 -10.99 -4.65
C LYS A 135 15.24 -9.54 -4.40
N VAL A 136 14.31 -9.24 -3.49
CA VAL A 136 14.06 -7.85 -3.06
C VAL A 136 15.32 -7.26 -2.44
N LYS A 137 15.99 -8.01 -1.56
CA LYS A 137 17.23 -7.56 -0.91
C LYS A 137 18.38 -7.43 -1.91
N GLU A 138 18.50 -8.36 -2.86
CA GLU A 138 19.57 -8.36 -3.86
C GLU A 138 19.44 -7.19 -4.85
N LEU A 139 18.24 -6.97 -5.38
CA LEU A 139 18.04 -6.08 -6.53
C LEU A 139 17.63 -4.65 -6.13
N LEU A 140 16.86 -4.48 -5.06
CA LEU A 140 16.20 -3.21 -4.73
C LEU A 140 16.78 -2.52 -3.49
N TRP A 141 17.36 -3.26 -2.55
CA TRP A 141 17.85 -2.69 -1.29
C TRP A 141 19.23 -2.04 -1.45
N ASN A 142 19.35 -0.77 -1.04
CA ASN A 142 20.59 -0.01 -1.15
C ASN A 142 21.37 0.17 0.16
N GLY A 143 20.96 -0.52 1.23
CA GLY A 143 21.48 -0.32 2.59
C GLY A 143 20.66 0.63 3.46
N ARG A 144 19.75 1.43 2.88
CA ARG A 144 18.91 2.40 3.58
C ARG A 144 17.43 2.33 3.20
N PHE A 145 17.10 2.13 1.93
CA PHE A 145 15.73 2.05 1.43
C PHE A 145 15.66 1.14 0.18
N LEU A 146 14.46 0.65 -0.14
CA LEU A 146 14.18 0.02 -1.43
C LEU A 146 14.10 1.07 -2.53
N ARG A 147 14.93 0.93 -3.57
CA ARG A 147 14.81 1.69 -4.82
C ARG A 147 13.42 1.54 -5.38
N ALA A 148 12.86 2.61 -5.94
CA ALA A 148 11.57 2.54 -6.65
C ALA A 148 11.58 1.47 -7.75
N TRP A 149 12.73 1.28 -8.42
CA TRP A 149 12.91 0.29 -9.47
C TRP A 149 14.38 -0.13 -9.62
N TRP A 150 14.59 -1.24 -10.32
CA TRP A 150 15.87 -1.77 -10.75
C TRP A 150 15.78 -2.23 -12.20
N ASN A 151 16.86 -2.05 -12.95
CA ASN A 151 17.05 -2.54 -14.31
C ASN A 151 18.32 -3.39 -14.37
N GLU A 152 18.30 -4.48 -15.14
CA GLU A 152 19.47 -5.34 -15.38
C GLU A 152 20.54 -4.58 -16.17
N GLU A 153 20.10 -3.77 -17.14
CA GLU A 153 20.94 -2.88 -17.92
C GLU A 153 20.63 -1.41 -17.57
N GLY A 154 21.67 -0.65 -17.23
CA GLY A 154 21.57 0.79 -16.97
C GLY A 154 22.13 1.22 -15.62
N GLU A 155 22.05 2.52 -15.35
CA GLU A 155 22.53 3.09 -14.09
C GLU A 155 21.57 2.77 -12.95
N LEU A 156 22.14 2.48 -11.77
CA LEU A 156 21.36 2.38 -10.54
C LEU A 156 20.88 3.77 -10.14
N VAL A 157 19.57 3.94 -10.08
CA VAL A 157 18.94 5.19 -9.68
C VAL A 157 18.43 5.08 -8.25
N GLU A 158 18.87 6.02 -7.42
CA GLU A 158 18.42 6.21 -6.03
C GLU A 158 17.03 6.86 -5.96
N ALA A 159 16.09 6.41 -6.80
CA ALA A 159 14.72 6.87 -6.79
C ALA A 159 13.99 6.26 -5.60
N LEU A 160 13.22 7.07 -4.87
CA LEU A 160 12.41 6.64 -3.74
C LEU A 160 10.93 6.85 -4.08
N HIS A 161 10.18 5.76 -4.08
CA HIS A 161 8.73 5.76 -4.24
C HIS A 161 8.09 5.60 -2.87
N THR A 162 7.36 6.62 -2.43
CA THR A 162 6.56 6.55 -1.21
C THR A 162 5.42 5.55 -1.43
N GLU A 163 5.06 4.77 -0.41
CA GLU A 163 4.05 3.69 -0.49
C GLU A 163 4.56 2.40 -1.14
N THR A 164 5.88 2.27 -1.35
CA THR A 164 6.52 1.01 -1.74
C THR A 164 6.11 -0.17 -0.84
N LEU A 165 5.90 0.09 0.45
CA LEU A 165 5.55 -0.92 1.45
C LEU A 165 4.06 -1.25 1.57
N TYR A 166 3.22 -0.90 0.58
CA TYR A 166 1.77 -1.18 0.66
C TYR A 166 1.42 -2.67 0.86
N GLY A 167 2.20 -3.59 0.27
CA GLY A 167 2.04 -5.03 0.54
C GLY A 167 2.26 -5.40 2.02
N GLN A 168 3.16 -4.70 2.74
CA GLN A 168 3.36 -4.92 4.17
C GLN A 168 2.17 -4.42 5.00
N LEU A 169 1.47 -3.36 4.55
CA LEU A 169 0.26 -2.92 5.22
C LEU A 169 -0.81 -4.00 5.15
N TRP A 170 -1.01 -4.60 3.96
CA TRP A 170 -1.88 -5.75 3.79
C TRP A 170 -1.48 -6.94 4.66
N ALA A 171 -0.18 -7.24 4.74
CA ALA A 171 0.31 -8.32 5.60
C ALA A 171 -0.02 -8.09 7.08
N PHE A 172 0.05 -6.85 7.58
CA PHE A 172 -0.40 -6.57 8.95
C PHE A 172 -1.92 -6.68 9.10
N GLN A 173 -2.73 -6.14 8.18
CA GLN A 173 -4.19 -6.24 8.24
C GLN A 173 -4.69 -7.68 8.24
N LEU A 174 -4.01 -8.56 7.50
CA LEU A 174 -4.36 -9.98 7.38
C LEU A 174 -3.58 -10.89 8.34
N ASN A 175 -2.78 -10.31 9.25
CA ASN A 175 -1.95 -11.03 10.21
C ASN A 175 -1.02 -12.09 9.56
N LEU A 176 -0.40 -11.73 8.43
CA LEU A 176 0.58 -12.51 7.68
C LEU A 176 2.02 -12.28 8.17
N GLY A 177 2.21 -11.37 9.13
CA GLY A 177 3.52 -11.07 9.71
C GLY A 177 4.36 -10.10 8.88
N LEU A 178 5.68 -10.20 9.03
CA LEU A 178 6.65 -9.34 8.33
C LEU A 178 7.06 -9.99 7.01
N LEU A 179 6.86 -9.26 5.90
CA LEU A 179 7.28 -9.69 4.57
C LEU A 179 8.77 -9.46 4.32
N LEU A 180 9.38 -8.53 5.04
CA LEU A 180 10.80 -8.21 4.97
C LEU A 180 11.32 -7.97 6.41
N PRO A 181 12.64 -8.03 6.64
CA PRO A 181 13.21 -7.80 7.96
C PRO A 181 12.76 -6.45 8.55
N ARG A 182 12.44 -6.44 9.85
CA ARG A 182 11.85 -5.29 10.54
C ARG A 182 12.70 -4.02 10.40
N GLU A 183 14.01 -4.17 10.52
CA GLU A 183 14.99 -3.09 10.39
C GLU A 183 15.01 -2.48 8.99
N MET A 184 14.80 -3.29 7.95
CA MET A 184 14.71 -2.83 6.57
C MET A 184 13.46 -1.97 6.36
N LEU A 185 12.31 -2.41 6.91
CA LEU A 185 11.06 -1.67 6.85
C LEU A 185 11.18 -0.31 7.57
N LEU A 186 11.72 -0.31 8.80
CA LEU A 186 11.94 0.92 9.57
C LEU A 186 12.89 1.88 8.87
N SER A 187 13.99 1.38 8.32
CA SER A 187 14.98 2.19 7.62
C SER A 187 14.40 2.79 6.32
N HIS A 188 13.56 2.04 5.60
CA HIS A 188 12.83 2.57 4.44
C HIS A 188 11.83 3.68 4.83
N LEU A 189 11.02 3.47 5.88
CA LEU A 189 10.10 4.50 6.38
C LEU A 189 10.85 5.75 6.85
N GLU A 190 12.00 5.59 7.49
CA GLU A 190 12.87 6.71 7.87
C GLU A 190 13.38 7.48 6.63
N ALA A 191 13.74 6.77 5.56
CA ALA A 191 14.14 7.39 4.31
C ALA A 191 12.98 8.16 3.64
N GLU A 192 11.78 7.58 3.57
CA GLU A 192 10.56 8.26 3.08
C GLU A 192 10.30 9.55 3.86
N MET A 193 10.32 9.50 5.19
CA MET A 193 10.14 10.69 6.03
C MET A 193 11.25 11.73 5.80
N GLY A 194 12.51 11.31 5.75
CA GLY A 194 13.64 12.24 5.60
C GLY A 194 13.74 12.89 4.22
N ILE A 195 13.28 12.22 3.15
CA ILE A 195 13.47 12.66 1.77
C ILE A 195 12.21 13.30 1.19
N ALA A 196 11.05 12.71 1.46
CA ALA A 196 9.79 13.04 0.80
C ALA A 196 8.87 13.95 1.64
N SER A 197 9.21 14.25 2.90
CA SER A 197 8.31 15.00 3.78
C SER A 197 8.06 16.44 3.34
N THR A 198 6.80 16.84 3.44
CA THR A 198 6.32 18.21 3.19
C THR A 198 5.28 18.59 4.25
N LYS A 199 4.87 19.87 4.25
CA LYS A 199 3.79 20.37 5.11
C LYS A 199 2.43 19.67 4.88
N PHE A 200 2.21 19.06 3.72
CA PHE A 200 0.90 18.53 3.31
C PHE A 200 0.87 17.00 3.17
N GLY A 201 1.97 16.32 3.51
CA GLY A 201 2.14 14.87 3.35
C GLY A 201 3.50 14.54 2.72
N LEU A 202 3.67 13.29 2.31
CA LEU A 202 4.87 12.80 1.66
C LEU A 202 4.73 12.89 0.13
N LEU A 203 5.79 13.35 -0.55
CA LEU A 203 5.88 13.28 -2.01
C LEU A 203 5.79 11.82 -2.47
N VAL A 204 5.08 11.57 -3.57
CA VAL A 204 4.93 10.21 -4.11
C VAL A 204 6.25 9.64 -4.63
N MET A 205 7.08 10.48 -5.23
CA MET A 205 8.32 10.07 -5.88
C MET A 205 9.41 11.09 -5.59
N SER A 206 10.62 10.63 -5.29
CA SER A 206 11.79 11.47 -5.08
C SER A 206 12.96 10.95 -5.90
N ASN A 207 13.71 11.87 -6.51
CA ASN A 207 14.89 11.55 -7.33
C ASN A 207 14.62 10.57 -8.49
N TYR A 208 13.47 10.69 -9.14
CA TYR A 208 13.07 9.76 -10.22
C TYR A 208 14.09 9.69 -11.38
N SER A 209 14.68 10.85 -11.71
CA SER A 209 15.66 10.97 -12.81
C SER A 209 17.11 10.63 -12.41
N GLY A 210 17.37 10.37 -11.13
CA GLY A 210 18.73 10.15 -10.60
C GLY A 210 19.61 11.41 -10.51
N ARG A 211 19.12 12.56 -10.97
CA ARG A 211 19.91 13.81 -11.01
C ARG A 211 19.71 14.71 -9.79
N GLY A 212 18.88 14.31 -8.83
CA GLY A 212 18.53 15.14 -7.67
C GLY A 212 17.69 16.38 -7.98
N ASP A 213 17.41 16.65 -9.27
CA ASP A 213 16.61 17.79 -9.69
C ASP A 213 15.13 17.59 -9.33
N ARG A 214 14.65 18.34 -8.32
CA ARG A 214 13.20 18.55 -8.10
C ARG A 214 12.66 19.48 -9.18
N LYS A 215 12.50 18.99 -10.40
CA LYS A 215 11.81 19.76 -11.45
C LYS A 215 10.32 19.81 -11.10
N ALA A 216 9.72 20.98 -11.19
CA ALA A 216 8.27 21.14 -11.07
C ALA A 216 7.57 20.13 -12.00
N GLY A 217 6.58 19.40 -11.49
CA GLY A 217 5.93 18.31 -12.22
C GLY A 217 5.51 17.14 -11.33
N ARG A 218 5.35 15.97 -11.96
CA ARG A 218 4.73 14.78 -11.34
C ARG A 218 5.44 14.27 -10.08
N ASP A 219 6.76 14.49 -9.98
CA ASP A 219 7.57 14.08 -8.83
C ASP A 219 7.28 14.94 -7.59
N ASN A 220 6.83 16.19 -7.77
CA ASN A 220 6.48 17.09 -6.68
C ASN A 220 5.01 16.93 -6.24
N LEU A 221 4.33 15.86 -6.64
CA LEU A 221 2.96 15.58 -6.20
C LEU A 221 2.95 14.75 -4.93
N ILE A 222 1.91 14.95 -4.13
CA ILE A 222 1.61 14.16 -2.94
C ILE A 222 0.44 13.26 -3.31
N TRP A 223 0.70 11.96 -3.41
CA TRP A 223 -0.35 10.95 -3.48
C TRP A 223 -0.63 10.54 -2.04
N GLU A 224 -1.75 10.99 -1.50
CA GLU A 224 -1.91 11.08 -0.05
C GLU A 224 -1.91 9.72 0.64
N ALA A 225 -2.34 8.67 -0.08
CA ALA A 225 -2.31 7.28 0.37
C ALA A 225 -0.94 6.88 0.93
N GLY A 226 0.16 7.37 0.34
CA GLY A 226 1.50 7.10 0.85
C GLY A 226 1.75 7.66 2.26
N SER A 227 1.17 8.82 2.58
CA SER A 227 1.25 9.39 3.94
C SER A 227 0.42 8.59 4.95
N LEU A 228 -0.73 8.08 4.50
CA LEU A 228 -1.64 7.26 5.31
C LEU A 228 -1.00 5.89 5.59
N THR A 229 -0.49 5.22 4.55
CA THR A 229 0.23 3.95 4.63
C THR A 229 1.48 4.06 5.50
N TRP A 230 2.29 5.12 5.33
CA TRP A 230 3.46 5.37 6.18
C TRP A 230 3.09 5.44 7.66
N SER A 231 2.03 6.19 7.97
CA SER A 231 1.60 6.41 9.35
C SER A 231 1.10 5.12 9.99
N THR A 232 0.28 4.36 9.26
CA THR A 232 -0.25 3.08 9.74
C THR A 232 0.86 2.04 9.95
N LEU A 233 1.79 1.90 8.99
CA LEU A 233 2.94 0.99 9.12
C LEU A 233 3.81 1.35 10.31
N SER A 234 4.06 2.65 10.52
CA SER A 234 4.86 3.15 11.64
C SER A 234 4.25 2.75 12.99
N VAL A 235 2.92 2.83 13.13
CA VAL A 235 2.23 2.38 14.36
C VAL A 235 2.33 0.86 14.53
N PHE A 236 2.15 0.07 13.47
CA PHE A 236 2.37 -1.39 13.57
C PHE A 236 3.80 -1.76 13.95
N LEU A 237 4.77 -0.96 13.51
CA LEU A 237 6.19 -1.16 13.78
C LEU A 237 6.67 -0.52 15.10
N ASP A 238 5.77 -0.10 15.99
CA ASP A 238 6.09 0.49 17.30
C ASP A 238 6.92 1.80 17.20
N VAL A 239 6.79 2.58 16.13
CA VAL A 239 7.33 3.95 16.08
C VAL A 239 6.54 4.83 17.06
N PRO A 240 7.18 5.72 17.85
CA PRO A 240 6.48 6.58 18.80
C PRO A 240 5.30 7.31 18.17
N LEU A 241 4.13 7.23 18.80
CA LEU A 241 2.86 7.62 18.18
C LEU A 241 2.85 9.08 17.66
N ALA A 242 3.43 10.01 18.42
CA ALA A 242 3.55 11.41 18.01
C ALA A 242 4.30 11.59 16.68
N ARG A 243 5.31 10.74 16.42
CA ARG A 243 6.04 10.73 15.15
C ARG A 243 5.27 9.97 14.07
N ALA A 244 4.72 8.81 14.42
CA ALA A 244 3.99 7.94 13.50
C ALA A 244 2.77 8.64 12.87
N LEU A 245 2.08 9.52 13.62
CA LEU A 245 0.88 10.22 13.14
C LEU A 245 1.15 11.49 12.34
N LEU A 246 2.42 11.93 12.21
CA LEU A 246 2.72 13.24 11.63
C LEU A 246 2.28 13.35 10.15
N PRO A 247 2.60 12.40 9.23
CA PRO A 247 2.18 12.53 7.84
C PRO A 247 0.67 12.46 7.66
N LEU A 248 -0.01 11.56 8.39
CA LEU A 248 -1.47 11.51 8.45
C LEU A 248 -2.06 12.85 8.91
N SER A 249 -1.51 13.44 9.98
CA SER A 249 -1.98 14.72 10.53
C SER A 249 -1.80 15.86 9.52
N ASN A 250 -0.69 15.88 8.77
CA ASN A 250 -0.46 16.86 7.71
C ASN A 250 -1.53 16.78 6.61
N VAL A 251 -1.92 15.56 6.19
CA VAL A 251 -3.01 15.35 5.23
C VAL A 251 -4.36 15.81 5.79
N LEU A 252 -4.68 15.44 7.05
CA LEU A 252 -5.93 15.83 7.70
C LEU A 252 -6.05 17.34 7.90
N ASP A 253 -4.98 17.97 8.38
CA ASP A 253 -4.94 19.41 8.66
C ASP A 253 -5.01 20.23 7.37
N LYS A 254 -4.49 19.70 6.25
CA LYS A 254 -4.69 20.30 4.93
C LYS A 254 -6.19 20.43 4.62
N TYR A 255 -6.96 19.34 4.65
CA TYR A 255 -8.40 19.43 4.36
C TYR A 255 -9.15 20.25 5.41
N ARG A 256 -8.84 20.05 6.69
CA ARG A 256 -9.56 20.69 7.79
C ARG A 256 -9.31 22.19 7.92
N ARG A 257 -8.06 22.64 7.75
CA ARG A 257 -7.63 24.01 8.06
C ARG A 257 -7.17 24.79 6.84
N HIS A 258 -6.44 24.15 5.93
CA HIS A 258 -5.91 24.83 4.74
C HIS A 258 -6.96 24.99 3.65
N LEU A 259 -7.62 23.90 3.26
CA LEU A 259 -8.66 23.89 2.22
C LEU A 259 -10.04 24.22 2.79
N GLN A 260 -10.29 23.83 4.04
CA GLN A 260 -11.59 23.93 4.70
C GLN A 260 -12.70 23.22 3.91
N ASP A 261 -12.34 22.10 3.27
CA ASP A 261 -13.24 21.23 2.52
C ASP A 261 -13.03 19.79 3.00
N LEU A 262 -13.99 19.27 3.77
CA LEU A 262 -13.94 17.89 4.27
C LEU A 262 -14.69 16.90 3.36
N TRP A 263 -15.33 17.39 2.28
CA TRP A 263 -16.21 16.61 1.41
C TRP A 263 -15.53 16.16 0.12
N ASP A 264 -14.66 17.00 -0.44
CA ASP A 264 -13.96 16.70 -1.69
C ASP A 264 -12.50 16.29 -1.44
N TRP A 265 -12.35 15.09 -0.87
CA TRP A 265 -11.03 14.46 -0.77
C TRP A 265 -10.56 14.02 -2.14
N ARG A 266 -9.35 14.46 -2.49
CA ARG A 266 -8.73 14.26 -3.78
C ARG A 266 -7.63 13.21 -3.68
N ASP A 267 -7.31 12.57 -4.80
CA ASP A 267 -6.25 11.56 -4.80
C ASP A 267 -4.87 12.22 -4.68
N LEU A 268 -4.70 13.35 -5.38
CA LEU A 268 -3.42 14.04 -5.50
C LEU A 268 -3.51 15.49 -5.04
N THR A 269 -2.45 15.90 -4.35
CA THR A 269 -2.21 17.27 -3.90
C THR A 269 -0.93 17.81 -4.52
N ALA A 270 -0.94 19.08 -4.90
CA ALA A 270 0.26 19.78 -5.33
C ALA A 270 1.25 19.92 -4.17
N GLY A 271 2.50 19.47 -4.38
CA GLY A 271 3.59 19.69 -3.43
C GLY A 271 4.49 20.87 -3.83
N PRO A 272 5.68 20.98 -3.22
CA PRO A 272 6.53 22.16 -3.33
C PRO A 272 6.97 22.50 -4.75
N GLY A 273 6.89 23.79 -5.08
CA GLY A 273 7.37 24.31 -6.37
C GLY A 273 6.45 23.97 -7.54
N MET A 274 5.26 23.43 -7.27
CA MET A 274 4.18 23.35 -8.24
C MET A 274 3.59 24.74 -8.41
N ASP A 275 3.46 25.18 -9.65
CA ASP A 275 2.73 26.38 -10.00
C ASP A 275 1.41 26.00 -10.70
N ALA A 276 0.58 27.01 -10.92
CA ALA A 276 -0.71 26.82 -11.56
C ALA A 276 -0.64 26.58 -13.08
N SER A 277 0.55 26.28 -13.63
CA SER A 277 0.74 26.03 -15.06
C SER A 277 0.53 24.56 -15.46
N GLY A 278 0.52 23.63 -14.49
CA GLY A 278 0.19 22.23 -14.76
C GLY A 278 -1.32 21.98 -14.72
N GLU A 279 -1.80 21.31 -15.75
CA GLU A 279 -3.20 21.10 -16.17
C GLU A 279 -4.24 20.84 -15.06
N CYS A 280 -4.98 21.90 -14.67
CA CYS A 280 -6.43 22.03 -14.86
C CYS A 280 -6.82 23.52 -14.60
N GLY A 281 -7.07 24.27 -15.68
CA GLY A 281 -7.41 25.69 -15.63
C GLY A 281 -6.18 26.60 -15.62
N LYS A 282 -5.92 27.29 -16.74
CA LYS A 282 -4.83 28.26 -16.90
C LYS A 282 -4.95 29.37 -15.85
N LYS A 283 -4.16 29.32 -14.78
CA LYS A 283 -3.92 30.42 -13.85
C LYS A 283 -2.47 30.92 -14.05
N PRO A 284 -2.17 32.20 -13.75
CA PRO A 284 -0.90 32.81 -14.15
C PRO A 284 0.32 32.11 -13.53
N PRO A 285 1.42 31.93 -14.28
CA PRO A 285 2.66 31.36 -13.78
C PRO A 285 3.25 32.19 -12.64
N GLY A 286 3.90 31.53 -11.68
CA GLY A 286 4.58 32.19 -10.54
C GLY A 286 3.79 32.25 -9.23
N VAL A 287 2.57 31.73 -9.18
CA VAL A 287 1.83 31.52 -7.92
C VAL A 287 1.94 30.05 -7.51
N SER A 288 2.59 29.80 -6.36
CA SER A 288 2.64 28.46 -5.76
C SER A 288 1.23 27.96 -5.48
N VAL A 289 0.99 26.70 -5.83
CA VAL A 289 -0.26 25.98 -5.54
C VAL A 289 -0.02 24.86 -4.52
N ASP A 290 1.02 24.96 -3.71
CA ASP A 290 1.35 23.96 -2.69
C ASP A 290 0.13 23.72 -1.78
N GLY A 291 -0.21 22.45 -1.58
CA GLY A 291 -1.35 22.04 -0.75
C GLY A 291 -2.71 22.12 -1.44
N GLN A 292 -2.77 22.63 -2.67
CA GLN A 292 -4.02 22.67 -3.44
C GLN A 292 -4.35 21.30 -4.04
N PRO A 293 -5.65 20.98 -4.20
CA PRO A 293 -6.09 19.82 -4.98
C PRO A 293 -5.51 19.84 -6.39
N TRP A 294 -5.04 18.68 -6.85
CA TRP A 294 -4.48 18.55 -8.21
C TRP A 294 -5.39 17.74 -9.13
N CYS A 295 -5.67 16.47 -8.81
CA CYS A 295 -6.55 15.63 -9.64
C CYS A 295 -7.37 14.62 -8.83
N ASN A 296 -8.37 14.04 -9.50
CA ASN A 296 -9.33 13.05 -8.99
C ASN A 296 -10.16 13.54 -7.79
N SER A 297 -11.30 14.19 -8.03
CA SER A 297 -12.29 14.58 -6.99
C SER A 297 -12.93 13.39 -6.32
N HIS A 298 -13.41 13.58 -5.08
CA HIS A 298 -14.23 12.63 -4.33
C HIS A 298 -13.67 11.20 -4.41
N TYR A 299 -12.35 11.07 -4.25
CA TYR A 299 -11.65 9.84 -4.57
C TYR A 299 -11.54 8.91 -3.37
N SER A 300 -11.90 7.65 -3.56
CA SER A 300 -12.06 6.67 -2.47
C SER A 300 -10.75 6.13 -1.90
N ARG A 301 -9.61 6.31 -2.59
CA ARG A 301 -8.32 5.75 -2.15
C ARG A 301 -7.93 6.19 -0.73
N GLN A 302 -8.33 7.39 -0.31
CA GLN A 302 -8.03 7.92 1.03
C GLN A 302 -8.75 7.18 2.16
N LEU A 303 -9.72 6.31 1.85
CA LEU A 303 -10.31 5.40 2.84
C LEU A 303 -9.28 4.42 3.42
N ILE A 304 -8.13 4.22 2.78
CA ILE A 304 -6.99 3.52 3.37
C ILE A 304 -6.58 4.12 4.73
N GLY A 305 -6.86 5.40 4.99
CA GLY A 305 -6.60 6.05 6.27
C GLY A 305 -7.31 5.40 7.46
N TRP A 306 -8.43 4.69 7.25
CA TRP A 306 -9.11 3.93 8.31
C TRP A 306 -8.25 2.80 8.87
N SER A 307 -7.25 2.33 8.13
CA SER A 307 -6.29 1.33 8.59
C SER A 307 -5.52 1.73 9.85
N ILE A 308 -5.42 3.03 10.15
CA ILE A 308 -4.79 3.54 11.38
C ILE A 308 -5.52 3.03 12.64
N LEU A 309 -6.83 2.82 12.57
CA LEU A 309 -7.61 2.31 13.70
C LEU A 309 -7.28 0.84 13.99
N SER A 310 -7.07 0.05 12.93
CA SER A 310 -6.56 -1.32 13.04
C SER A 310 -5.15 -1.32 13.62
N ALA A 311 -4.27 -0.40 13.23
CA ALA A 311 -2.92 -0.32 13.79
C ALA A 311 -2.89 0.11 15.26
N LEU A 312 -3.73 1.07 15.65
CA LEU A 312 -3.85 1.55 17.03
C LEU A 312 -4.41 0.49 17.98
N SER A 313 -5.42 -0.26 17.54
CA SER A 313 -6.04 -1.30 18.36
C SER A 313 -5.31 -2.65 18.29
N ARG A 314 -4.59 -2.89 17.19
CA ARG A 314 -4.15 -4.21 16.72
C ARG A 314 -5.25 -5.26 16.86
N GLY A 315 -6.47 -4.82 16.59
CA GLY A 315 -7.65 -5.67 16.61
C GLY A 315 -7.60 -6.67 15.48
N PHE A 316 -7.70 -7.95 15.81
CA PHE A 316 -7.73 -9.02 14.82
C PHE A 316 -8.78 -10.06 15.21
N TYR A 317 -9.61 -10.43 14.24
CA TYR A 317 -10.59 -11.48 14.37
C TYR A 317 -10.19 -12.66 13.49
N ASP A 318 -9.96 -13.82 14.12
CA ASP A 318 -9.73 -15.09 13.42
C ASP A 318 -11.05 -15.89 13.38
N PRO A 319 -11.75 -15.95 12.25
CA PRO A 319 -13.01 -16.67 12.15
C PRO A 319 -12.83 -18.18 12.22
N SER A 320 -11.65 -18.73 11.89
CA SER A 320 -11.41 -20.18 11.98
C SER A 320 -11.36 -20.67 13.43
N GLN A 321 -11.01 -19.78 14.36
CA GLN A 321 -10.94 -20.04 15.80
C GLN A 321 -12.04 -19.33 16.60
N LEU A 322 -12.85 -18.48 15.94
CA LEU A 322 -13.76 -17.53 16.59
C LEU A 322 -13.03 -16.74 17.70
N LYS A 323 -11.82 -16.26 17.38
CA LYS A 323 -10.93 -15.59 18.33
C LYS A 323 -10.86 -14.11 17.99
N LEU A 324 -11.23 -13.25 18.93
CA LEU A 324 -11.03 -11.81 18.86
C LEU A 324 -9.85 -11.44 19.77
N SER A 325 -8.84 -10.77 19.21
CA SER A 325 -7.67 -10.30 19.96
C SER A 325 -7.37 -8.83 19.73
N PHE A 326 -6.85 -8.17 20.76
CA PHE A 326 -6.35 -6.80 20.72
C PHE A 326 -4.98 -6.70 21.38
N GLU A 327 -4.09 -5.91 20.77
CA GLU A 327 -2.79 -5.52 21.34
C GLU A 327 -2.59 -4.01 21.12
N PRO A 328 -3.30 -3.15 21.88
CA PRO A 328 -3.31 -1.72 21.59
C PRO A 328 -1.91 -1.11 21.62
N ALA A 329 -1.64 -0.21 20.68
CA ALA A 329 -0.36 0.47 20.54
C ALA A 329 -0.09 1.42 21.72
N ASP A 330 1.18 1.55 22.11
CA ASP A 330 1.58 2.44 23.19
C ASP A 330 1.19 3.90 22.88
N GLY A 331 0.61 4.58 23.87
CA GLY A 331 0.14 5.97 23.73
C GLY A 331 -1.19 6.14 22.99
N CYS A 332 -1.88 5.06 22.62
CA CYS A 332 -3.20 5.17 22.00
C CYS A 332 -4.26 5.77 22.97
N PRO A 333 -5.34 6.37 22.45
CA PRO A 333 -6.47 6.81 23.26
C PRO A 333 -7.05 5.68 24.12
N ARG A 334 -7.54 6.03 25.32
CA ARG A 334 -8.15 5.06 26.24
C ARG A 334 -9.28 4.26 25.59
N VAL A 335 -10.12 4.94 24.80
CA VAL A 335 -11.24 4.33 24.10
C VAL A 335 -10.94 4.42 22.61
N LEU A 336 -10.78 3.25 21.98
CA LEU A 336 -10.55 3.13 20.55
C LEU A 336 -11.83 2.70 19.84
N PRO A 337 -12.21 3.35 18.74
CA PRO A 337 -13.20 2.79 17.83
C PRO A 337 -12.59 1.56 17.14
N VAL A 338 -13.39 0.52 17.01
CA VAL A 338 -12.99 -0.75 16.39
C VAL A 338 -13.99 -1.11 15.31
N PHE A 339 -13.46 -1.48 14.14
CA PHE A 339 -14.24 -1.89 13.00
C PHE A 339 -13.77 -3.26 12.52
N PHE A 340 -14.73 -4.17 12.41
CA PHE A 340 -14.59 -5.44 11.70
C PHE A 340 -15.62 -5.46 10.58
N ALA A 341 -15.42 -6.33 9.60
CA ALA A 341 -16.47 -6.56 8.64
C ALA A 341 -17.73 -7.08 9.36
N GLY A 342 -18.86 -6.39 9.19
CA GLY A 342 -20.13 -6.74 9.82
C GLY A 342 -20.28 -6.37 11.31
N ALA A 343 -19.28 -5.73 11.93
CA ALA A 343 -19.36 -5.29 13.33
C ALA A 343 -18.59 -4.01 13.61
N ALA A 344 -19.16 -3.11 14.40
CA ALA A 344 -18.47 -1.92 14.91
C ALA A 344 -18.67 -1.81 16.41
N GLY A 345 -17.64 -1.33 17.11
CA GLY A 345 -17.64 -1.24 18.56
C GLY A 345 -16.59 -0.30 19.10
N THR A 346 -16.39 -0.35 20.40
CA THR A 346 -15.34 0.37 21.11
C THR A 346 -14.54 -0.57 21.99
N LEU A 347 -13.25 -0.29 22.14
CA LEU A 347 -12.35 -0.96 23.07
C LEU A 347 -11.92 0.05 24.13
N ASP A 348 -12.30 -0.16 25.40
CA ASP A 348 -11.64 0.50 26.53
C ASP A 348 -10.36 -0.29 26.85
N VAL A 349 -9.23 0.28 26.42
CA VAL A 349 -7.90 -0.31 26.53
C VAL A 349 -7.49 -0.54 27.98
N ARG A 350 -7.87 0.36 28.90
CA ARG A 350 -7.52 0.24 30.33
C ARG A 350 -8.36 -0.80 31.04
N ALA A 351 -9.65 -0.86 30.71
CA ALA A 351 -10.56 -1.84 31.29
C ALA A 351 -10.46 -3.22 30.61
N GLY A 352 -9.75 -3.34 29.48
CA GLY A 352 -9.73 -4.54 28.66
C GLY A 352 -11.12 -4.93 28.15
N LYS A 353 -12.02 -3.96 27.99
CA LYS A 353 -13.44 -4.18 27.71
C LYS A 353 -13.75 -3.80 26.28
N PHE A 354 -14.24 -4.77 25.51
CA PHE A 354 -14.84 -4.52 24.20
C PHE A 354 -16.35 -4.36 24.33
N GLN A 355 -16.90 -3.31 23.71
CA GLN A 355 -18.34 -3.08 23.61
C GLN A 355 -18.73 -3.06 22.14
N LEU A 356 -19.56 -4.04 21.74
CA LEU A 356 -20.20 -4.05 20.43
C LEU A 356 -21.31 -3.01 20.38
N LEU A 357 -21.34 -2.19 19.34
CA LEU A 357 -22.33 -1.13 19.14
C LEU A 357 -23.25 -1.42 17.95
N LEU A 358 -22.70 -2.01 16.89
CA LEU A 358 -23.43 -2.35 15.66
C LEU A 358 -23.00 -3.71 15.15
N GLY A 359 -23.94 -4.48 14.62
CA GLY A 359 -23.67 -5.73 13.93
C GLY A 359 -23.54 -6.92 14.88
N GLN A 360 -22.83 -7.96 14.42
CA GLN A 360 -22.69 -9.23 15.14
C GLN A 360 -21.29 -9.81 14.92
N VAL A 361 -20.71 -10.41 15.95
CA VAL A 361 -19.44 -11.13 15.88
C VAL A 361 -19.51 -12.37 16.76
N ALA A 362 -19.17 -13.53 16.20
CA ALA A 362 -19.16 -14.79 16.93
C ALA A 362 -17.81 -14.97 17.62
N ILE A 363 -17.78 -15.07 18.95
CA ILE A 363 -16.54 -15.15 19.72
C ILE A 363 -16.59 -16.35 20.65
N LYS A 364 -15.61 -17.25 20.52
CA LYS A 364 -15.29 -18.30 21.50
C LYS A 364 -14.12 -17.91 22.40
N LYS A 365 -13.20 -17.07 21.91
CA LYS A 365 -12.02 -16.64 22.67
C LYS A 365 -11.80 -15.14 22.51
N PHE A 366 -11.71 -14.43 23.63
CA PHE A 366 -11.42 -13.01 23.67
C PHE A 366 -10.09 -12.77 24.39
N VAL A 367 -9.18 -12.01 23.77
CA VAL A 367 -7.84 -11.74 24.33
C VAL A 367 -7.53 -10.26 24.20
N VAL A 368 -7.13 -9.63 25.30
CA VAL A 368 -6.52 -8.29 25.27
C VAL A 368 -5.14 -8.42 25.90
N SER A 369 -4.10 -8.30 25.08
CA SER A 369 -2.72 -8.24 25.57
C SER A 369 -2.32 -6.79 25.74
N CYS A 370 -2.14 -6.35 26.98
CA CYS A 370 -1.46 -5.10 27.25
C CYS A 370 0.04 -5.41 27.32
N ARG A 371 0.84 -4.84 26.41
CA ARG A 371 2.26 -4.63 26.74
C ARG A 371 2.22 -3.75 27.99
N ARG A 372 2.77 -4.24 29.10
CA ARG A 372 2.76 -3.49 30.38
C ARG A 372 3.21 -2.07 30.09
N TRP A 373 2.33 -1.11 30.40
CA TRP A 373 2.70 0.29 30.58
C TRP A 373 3.90 0.27 31.53
N ARG A 374 5.12 0.46 30.99
CA ARG A 374 6.27 0.65 31.86
C ARG A 374 6.04 1.99 32.52
N GLU A 375 5.66 1.94 33.80
CA GLU A 375 5.60 3.10 34.70
C GLU A 375 6.93 3.87 34.70
#